data_AF-A0A078KM04-F1
#
_entry.id   AF-A0A078KM04-F1
#
_cell.length_a   1.000
_cell.length_b   1.000
_cell.length_c   1.000
_cell.angle_alpha   90.00
_cell.angle_beta   90.00
_cell.angle_gamma   90.00
#
_symmetry.space_group_name_H-M   'P 1'
#
loop_
_entity.id
_entity.type
_entity.pdbx_description
1 polymer ?
#
loop_
_entity_poly.entity_id
_entity_poly.type
_entity_poly.pdbx_seq_one_letter_code
_entity_poly.pdbx_strand_id
1 'polypeptide(L)'
;MNDFPDFKSNEIPFAKMPTVAERSIEDELKEKLKPATFGGYSKSSVVQYAKELKDFLEQMRTNLEQQIRELVSEKGNLSQECALLRSQLSDAEKRLANLQRESQEKEQHYTKIIDEMNLKIKNMESDNEALRAENAQIREAEAELQKLRQMLQQKEDEIESLSAQLENSKKINDELKNKIRELENVQQKQDEYNRELEQLKKENMALLNQLKEAEHKNQLLKESTTNEKNAVSEKLGAVLQRNRQLEESLKKIKSEQSNYLIQSEKSYINKLEMVYKALKKEEDDKAALLKRLEEQDKVNARLIDKVKTLTVLVQNSENNPLVNELKSKCSRNEQENRQLKLQIEQLCEKVNVMENEIRNNLSQLEQQKAMFQSLISRFMETQDKLRSVIKEKNDLEVRNLNLVRDVTRLEAKLSAAGNANGFDNHDNMAFTVLKAQANNGDTTTRDSIDIQTDSAEIPSSSLSSQDSDENMAKNLSDPIDIKEARTLNLSQWLEQELKKQGNR
;
A
#
# COMPACT_ATOMS: atom_id res chain seq x y z
N MET A 1 -35.14 -125.33 90.57
CA MET A 1 -35.46 -125.75 91.96
C MET A 1 -35.92 -127.19 91.87
N ASN A 2 -35.33 -128.09 92.66
CA ASN A 2 -35.68 -129.51 92.65
C ASN A 2 -36.54 -129.80 93.88
N ASP A 3 -37.86 -129.92 93.69
CA ASP A 3 -38.76 -130.45 94.72
C ASP A 3 -39.12 -131.90 94.36
N PHE A 4 -38.30 -132.83 94.84
CA PHE A 4 -38.66 -134.25 94.94
C PHE A 4 -39.05 -134.55 96.40
N PRO A 5 -40.24 -135.09 96.68
CA PRO A 5 -40.65 -135.42 98.04
C PRO A 5 -39.81 -136.55 98.65
N ASP A 6 -39.33 -136.33 99.87
CA ASP A 6 -38.57 -137.29 100.68
C ASP A 6 -39.47 -138.45 101.16
N PHE A 7 -39.33 -139.63 100.55
CA PHE A 7 -40.07 -140.84 100.92
C PHE A 7 -39.49 -141.45 102.21
N LYS A 8 -39.92 -140.94 103.35
CA LYS A 8 -39.65 -141.57 104.65
C LYS A 8 -40.37 -142.92 104.75
N SER A 9 -39.60 -143.93 105.14
CA SER A 9 -40.03 -145.32 105.30
C SER A 9 -41.07 -145.47 106.43
N ASN A 10 -42.34 -145.61 106.06
CA ASN A 10 -43.36 -146.15 106.96
C ASN A 10 -43.17 -147.67 107.08
N GLU A 11 -42.64 -148.13 108.21
CA GLU A 11 -42.69 -149.54 108.57
C GLU A 11 -44.16 -149.96 108.80
N ILE A 12 -44.62 -150.98 108.07
CA ILE A 12 -45.96 -151.54 108.26
C ILE A 12 -45.92 -152.50 109.45
N PRO A 13 -46.67 -152.25 110.54
CA PRO A 13 -46.69 -153.16 111.67
C PRO A 13 -47.43 -154.44 111.30
N PHE A 14 -46.74 -155.58 111.34
CA PHE A 14 -47.38 -156.89 111.24
C PHE A 14 -48.45 -157.02 112.34
N ALA A 15 -49.71 -157.21 111.94
CA ALA A 15 -50.80 -157.45 112.87
C ALA A 15 -50.50 -158.71 113.71
N LYS A 16 -50.64 -158.61 115.03
CA LYS A 16 -50.49 -159.77 115.93
C LYS A 16 -51.46 -160.86 115.51
N MET A 17 -50.92 -162.04 115.16
CA MET A 17 -51.70 -163.25 114.97
C MET A 17 -52.57 -163.51 116.21
N PRO A 18 -53.85 -163.90 116.05
CA PRO A 18 -54.70 -164.23 117.18
C PRO A 18 -54.14 -165.48 117.87
N THR A 19 -53.79 -165.35 119.16
CA THR A 19 -53.45 -166.49 120.01
C THR A 19 -54.69 -167.36 120.17
N VAL A 20 -54.68 -168.54 119.54
CA VAL A 20 -55.69 -169.58 119.78
C VAL A 20 -55.60 -169.99 121.24
N ALA A 21 -56.69 -169.86 121.99
CA ALA A 21 -56.74 -170.28 123.38
C ALA A 21 -56.66 -171.81 123.45
N GLU A 22 -55.56 -172.32 124.01
CA GLU A 22 -55.36 -173.75 124.26
C GLU A 22 -56.37 -174.26 125.29
N ARG A 23 -57.51 -174.77 124.81
CA ARG A 23 -58.34 -175.66 125.63
C ARG A 23 -57.60 -176.98 125.77
N SER A 24 -57.50 -177.50 127.00
CA SER A 24 -56.89 -178.81 127.24
C SER A 24 -57.68 -179.89 126.51
N ILE A 25 -56.98 -180.66 125.68
CA ILE A 25 -57.56 -181.77 124.91
C ILE A 25 -58.23 -182.78 125.84
N GLU A 26 -57.73 -182.96 127.07
CA GLU A 26 -58.34 -183.88 128.06
C GLU A 26 -59.74 -183.44 128.51
N ASP A 27 -60.02 -182.14 128.58
CA ASP A 27 -61.34 -181.67 129.03
C ASP A 27 -62.36 -181.69 127.89
N GLU A 28 -61.93 -181.38 126.66
CA GLU A 28 -62.76 -181.56 125.46
C GLU A 28 -63.09 -183.05 125.21
N LEU A 29 -62.13 -183.96 125.45
CA LEU A 29 -62.37 -185.40 125.40
C LEU A 29 -63.37 -185.87 126.47
N LYS A 30 -63.30 -185.37 127.71
CA LYS A 30 -64.27 -185.70 128.77
C LYS A 30 -65.68 -185.18 128.45
N GLU A 31 -65.80 -184.02 127.82
CA GLU A 31 -67.09 -183.45 127.42
C GLU A 31 -67.75 -184.26 126.27
N LYS A 32 -66.94 -184.68 125.29
CA LYS A 32 -67.43 -185.34 124.06
C LYS A 32 -67.57 -186.85 124.19
N LEU A 33 -66.73 -187.51 124.99
CA LEU A 33 -66.72 -188.97 125.15
C LEU A 33 -67.54 -189.43 126.36
N LYS A 34 -68.56 -190.25 126.12
CA LYS A 34 -69.44 -190.78 127.18
C LYS A 34 -68.90 -192.12 127.68
N PRO A 35 -68.77 -192.36 128.99
CA PRO A 35 -68.29 -193.64 129.52
C PRO A 35 -69.27 -194.80 129.20
N ALA A 36 -68.73 -195.99 129.02
CA ALA A 36 -69.50 -197.22 128.81
C ALA A 36 -69.74 -197.99 130.13
N THR A 37 -70.78 -198.82 130.17
CA THR A 37 -71.18 -199.58 131.37
C THR A 37 -70.19 -200.67 131.79
N PHE A 38 -69.27 -201.09 130.91
CA PHE A 38 -68.21 -202.06 131.19
C PHE A 38 -66.82 -201.50 130.85
N GLY A 39 -66.54 -200.29 131.36
CA GLY A 39 -65.23 -199.64 131.23
C GLY A 39 -64.96 -198.99 129.87
N GLY A 40 -64.07 -197.99 129.86
CA GLY A 40 -63.76 -197.19 128.68
C GLY A 40 -64.91 -196.28 128.23
N TYR A 41 -64.80 -195.77 127.00
CA TYR A 41 -65.81 -194.88 126.39
C TYR A 41 -66.73 -195.64 125.43
N SER A 42 -67.97 -195.17 125.31
CA SER A 42 -68.96 -195.75 124.40
C SER A 42 -68.51 -195.57 122.95
N LYS A 43 -68.58 -196.66 122.18
CA LYS A 43 -68.21 -196.69 120.76
C LYS A 43 -68.91 -195.59 119.95
N SER A 44 -70.17 -195.28 120.26
CA SER A 44 -70.93 -194.20 119.62
C SER A 44 -70.33 -192.82 119.90
N SER A 45 -69.92 -192.52 121.14
CA SER A 45 -69.31 -191.23 121.46
C SER A 45 -67.92 -191.04 120.86
N VAL A 46 -67.10 -192.10 120.83
CA VAL A 46 -65.78 -192.08 120.16
C VAL A 46 -65.93 -191.89 118.65
N VAL A 47 -66.87 -192.61 118.02
CA VAL A 47 -67.15 -192.45 116.59
C VAL A 47 -67.71 -191.05 116.28
N GLN A 48 -68.57 -190.51 117.14
CA GLN A 48 -69.12 -189.17 116.99
C GLN A 48 -68.04 -188.08 117.14
N TYR A 49 -67.17 -188.16 118.15
CA TYR A 49 -66.06 -187.22 118.31
C TYR A 49 -65.03 -187.34 117.16
N ALA A 50 -64.68 -188.56 116.74
CA ALA A 50 -63.80 -188.76 115.58
C ALA A 50 -64.41 -188.21 114.29
N LYS A 51 -65.74 -188.26 114.15
CA LYS A 51 -66.46 -187.61 113.05
C LYS A 51 -66.42 -186.08 113.17
N GLU A 52 -66.74 -185.51 114.33
CA GLU A 52 -66.71 -184.06 114.57
C GLU A 52 -65.30 -183.48 114.36
N LEU A 53 -64.25 -184.17 114.82
CA LEU A 53 -62.85 -183.78 114.59
C LEU A 53 -62.49 -183.88 113.10
N LYS A 54 -62.95 -184.91 112.40
CA LYS A 54 -62.75 -185.03 110.94
C LYS A 54 -63.47 -183.91 110.19
N ASP A 55 -64.72 -183.63 110.53
CA ASP A 55 -65.52 -182.58 109.91
C ASP A 55 -64.91 -181.18 110.20
N PHE A 56 -64.38 -180.95 111.40
CA PHE A 56 -63.64 -179.73 111.77
C PHE A 56 -62.30 -179.59 111.03
N LEU A 57 -61.51 -180.67 110.91
CA LEU A 57 -60.26 -180.66 110.14
C LEU A 57 -60.51 -180.46 108.64
N GLU A 58 -61.58 -181.06 108.10
CA GLU A 58 -62.03 -180.82 106.73
C GLU A 58 -62.43 -179.35 106.54
N GLN A 59 -63.21 -178.78 107.46
CA GLN A 59 -63.58 -177.36 107.45
C GLN A 59 -62.35 -176.45 107.51
N MET A 60 -61.40 -176.72 108.41
CA MET A 60 -60.14 -175.97 108.50
C MET A 60 -59.33 -176.09 107.21
N ARG A 61 -59.25 -177.29 106.61
CA ARG A 61 -58.58 -177.48 105.30
C ARG A 61 -59.27 -176.65 104.22
N THR A 62 -60.60 -176.67 104.13
CA THR A 62 -61.34 -175.87 103.14
C THR A 62 -61.15 -174.36 103.34
N ASN A 63 -61.10 -173.88 104.58
CA ASN A 63 -60.83 -172.47 104.90
C ASN A 63 -59.40 -172.07 104.51
N LEU A 64 -58.39 -172.88 104.83
CA LEU A 64 -56.99 -172.63 104.46
C LEU A 64 -56.78 -172.71 102.94
N GLU A 65 -57.38 -173.69 102.26
CA GLU A 65 -57.39 -173.77 100.80
C GLU A 65 -58.07 -172.54 100.16
N GLN A 66 -59.14 -172.02 100.77
CA GLN A 66 -59.79 -170.79 100.31
C GLN A 66 -58.85 -169.59 100.48
N GLN A 67 -58.24 -169.40 101.65
CA GLN A 67 -57.26 -168.32 101.87
C GLN A 67 -56.07 -168.42 100.93
N ILE A 68 -55.57 -169.63 100.63
CA ILE A 68 -54.50 -169.84 99.64
C ILE A 68 -54.97 -169.44 98.24
N ARG A 69 -56.20 -169.81 97.83
CA ARG A 69 -56.77 -169.39 96.54
C ARG A 69 -56.94 -167.86 96.45
N GLU A 70 -57.40 -167.24 97.53
CA GLU A 70 -57.54 -165.78 97.64
C GLU A 70 -56.18 -165.06 97.56
N LEU A 71 -55.18 -165.48 98.35
CA LEU A 71 -53.83 -164.92 98.33
C LEU A 71 -53.11 -165.13 96.99
N VAL A 72 -53.31 -166.26 96.32
CA VAL A 72 -52.76 -166.49 94.96
C VAL A 72 -53.43 -165.58 93.94
N SER A 73 -54.74 -165.37 94.04
CA SER A 73 -55.48 -164.41 93.20
C SER A 73 -55.01 -162.97 93.43
N GLU A 74 -54.93 -162.53 94.69
CA GLU A 74 -54.45 -161.21 95.08
C GLU A 74 -53.00 -160.96 94.64
N LYS A 75 -52.10 -161.93 94.85
CA LYS A 75 -50.73 -161.88 94.31
C LYS A 75 -50.72 -161.75 92.79
N GLY A 76 -51.62 -162.44 92.09
CA GLY A 76 -51.80 -162.32 90.64
C GLY A 76 -52.19 -160.90 90.23
N ASN A 77 -53.21 -160.34 90.88
CA ASN A 77 -53.71 -158.98 90.64
C ASN A 77 -52.63 -157.93 90.93
N LEU A 78 -51.98 -157.99 92.10
CA LEU A 78 -50.88 -157.10 92.47
C LEU A 78 -49.69 -157.19 91.50
N SER A 79 -49.41 -158.38 90.96
CA SER A 79 -48.35 -158.56 89.96
C SER A 79 -48.71 -157.91 88.62
N GLN A 80 -49.99 -157.98 88.21
CA GLN A 80 -50.50 -157.29 87.01
C GLN A 80 -50.49 -155.77 87.19
N GLU A 81 -50.91 -155.28 88.36
CA GLU A 81 -50.86 -153.85 88.71
C GLU A 81 -49.41 -153.33 88.74
N CYS A 82 -48.48 -154.06 89.36
CA CYS A 82 -47.05 -153.74 89.32
C CYS A 82 -46.48 -153.69 87.90
N ALA A 83 -46.91 -154.59 87.00
CA ALA A 83 -46.49 -154.58 85.61
C ALA A 83 -47.06 -153.36 84.85
N LEU A 84 -48.34 -153.03 85.08
CA LEU A 84 -49.00 -151.86 84.51
C LEU A 84 -48.31 -150.55 84.96
N LEU A 85 -48.08 -150.40 86.27
CA LEU A 85 -47.41 -149.23 86.86
C LEU A 85 -45.99 -149.05 86.31
N ARG A 86 -45.22 -150.13 86.13
CA ARG A 86 -43.89 -150.08 85.50
C ARG A 86 -43.96 -149.63 84.03
N SER A 87 -44.97 -150.10 83.28
CA SER A 87 -45.17 -149.65 81.90
C SER A 87 -45.54 -148.17 81.84
N GLN A 88 -46.47 -147.73 82.69
CA GLN A 88 -46.90 -146.33 82.79
C GLN A 88 -45.74 -145.40 83.21
N LEU A 89 -44.89 -145.84 84.15
CA LEU A 89 -43.69 -145.12 84.56
C LEU A 89 -42.71 -144.97 83.39
N SER A 90 -42.40 -146.06 82.68
CA SER A 90 -41.49 -146.02 81.52
C SER A 90 -42.01 -145.11 80.40
N ASP A 91 -43.33 -145.08 80.18
CA ASP A 91 -43.93 -144.18 79.18
C ASP A 91 -43.98 -142.73 79.67
N ALA A 92 -44.15 -142.48 80.97
CA ALA A 92 -44.02 -141.15 81.56
C ALA A 92 -42.58 -140.62 81.48
N GLU A 93 -41.58 -141.45 81.75
CA GLU A 93 -40.15 -141.12 81.60
C GLU A 93 -39.81 -140.76 80.15
N LYS A 94 -40.28 -141.53 79.16
CA LYS A 94 -40.09 -141.21 77.73
C LYS A 94 -40.77 -139.89 77.35
N ARG A 95 -41.98 -139.62 77.84
CA ARG A 95 -42.68 -138.35 77.61
C ARG A 95 -41.92 -137.17 78.22
N LEU A 96 -41.43 -137.32 79.44
CA LEU A 96 -40.64 -136.29 80.13
C LEU A 96 -39.33 -136.01 79.40
N ALA A 97 -38.60 -137.04 78.96
CA ALA A 97 -37.38 -136.88 78.17
C ALA A 97 -37.63 -136.21 76.81
N ASN A 98 -38.77 -136.50 76.16
CA ASN A 98 -39.15 -135.83 74.91
C ASN A 98 -39.53 -134.35 75.14
N LEU A 99 -40.31 -134.05 76.19
CA LEU A 99 -40.68 -132.68 76.55
C LEU A 99 -39.45 -131.84 76.94
N GLN A 100 -38.48 -132.41 77.65
CA GLN A 100 -37.21 -131.76 77.94
C GLN A 100 -36.42 -131.45 76.66
N ARG A 101 -36.34 -132.39 75.72
CA ARG A 101 -35.67 -132.18 74.43
C ARG A 101 -36.35 -131.07 73.61
N GLU A 102 -37.67 -131.13 73.46
CA GLU A 102 -38.45 -130.08 72.80
C GLU A 102 -38.29 -128.71 73.45
N SER A 103 -38.23 -128.66 74.79
CA SER A 103 -37.99 -127.41 75.53
C SER A 103 -36.61 -126.84 75.20
N GLN A 104 -35.57 -127.69 75.20
CA GLN A 104 -34.20 -127.28 74.91
C GLN A 104 -34.02 -126.86 73.44
N GLU A 105 -34.68 -127.54 72.49
CA GLU A 105 -34.72 -127.16 71.07
C GLU A 105 -35.41 -125.80 70.87
N LYS A 106 -36.55 -125.58 71.53
CA LYS A 106 -37.26 -124.28 71.50
C LYS A 106 -36.43 -123.16 72.13
N GLU A 107 -35.77 -123.42 73.25
CA GLU A 107 -34.89 -122.46 73.92
C GLU A 107 -33.72 -122.05 73.00
N GLN A 108 -33.01 -123.00 72.41
CA GLN A 108 -31.94 -122.73 71.43
C GLN A 108 -32.45 -121.96 70.19
N HIS A 109 -33.65 -122.27 69.72
CA HIS A 109 -34.29 -121.56 68.61
C HIS A 109 -34.62 -120.10 68.98
N TYR A 110 -35.15 -119.85 70.18
CA TYR A 110 -35.40 -118.49 70.66
C TYR A 110 -34.11 -117.70 70.88
N THR A 111 -33.04 -118.31 71.42
CA THR A 111 -31.73 -117.65 71.54
C THR A 111 -31.22 -117.18 70.17
N LYS A 112 -31.28 -118.04 69.14
CA LYS A 112 -30.87 -117.66 67.78
C LYS A 112 -31.68 -116.49 67.22
N ILE A 113 -33.01 -116.50 67.39
CA ILE A 113 -33.87 -115.39 66.95
C ILE A 113 -33.52 -114.09 67.70
N ILE A 114 -33.25 -114.17 69.01
CA ILE A 114 -32.85 -113.02 69.81
C ILE A 114 -31.50 -112.46 69.32
N ASP A 115 -30.52 -113.32 69.04
CA ASP A 115 -29.21 -112.91 68.50
C ASP A 115 -29.33 -112.27 67.10
N GLU A 116 -30.13 -112.85 66.20
CA GLU A 116 -30.44 -112.29 64.89
C GLU A 116 -31.17 -110.94 64.98
N MET A 117 -32.13 -110.80 65.89
CA MET A 117 -32.83 -109.54 66.15
C MET A 117 -31.89 -108.48 66.72
N ASN A 118 -31.05 -108.82 67.70
CA ASN A 118 -30.07 -107.91 68.29
C ASN A 118 -29.05 -107.43 67.25
N LEU A 119 -28.56 -108.32 66.39
CA LEU A 119 -27.67 -107.96 65.28
C LEU A 119 -28.37 -107.01 64.31
N LYS A 120 -29.64 -107.27 63.97
CA LYS A 120 -30.43 -106.40 63.09
C LYS A 120 -30.71 -105.04 63.70
N ILE A 121 -31.02 -104.97 65.00
CA ILE A 121 -31.19 -103.71 65.75
C ILE A 121 -29.89 -102.91 65.70
N LYS A 122 -28.76 -103.52 66.04
CA LYS A 122 -27.44 -102.86 66.03
C LYS A 122 -27.06 -102.32 64.65
N ASN A 123 -27.38 -103.04 63.58
CA ASN A 123 -27.18 -102.55 62.21
C ASN A 123 -28.09 -101.35 61.91
N MET A 124 -29.39 -101.41 62.26
CA MET A 124 -30.32 -100.28 62.08
C MET A 124 -29.95 -99.05 62.93
N GLU A 125 -29.35 -99.24 64.11
CA GLU A 125 -28.79 -98.14 64.92
C GLU A 125 -27.59 -97.50 64.22
N SER A 126 -26.66 -98.30 63.70
CA SER A 126 -25.50 -97.84 62.92
C SER A 126 -25.93 -97.08 61.65
N ASP A 127 -26.93 -97.58 60.93
CA ASP A 127 -27.48 -96.92 59.74
C ASP A 127 -28.15 -95.58 60.10
N ASN A 128 -28.87 -95.52 61.23
CA ASN A 128 -29.44 -94.26 61.73
C ASN A 128 -28.36 -93.25 62.16
N GLU A 129 -27.26 -93.70 62.76
CA GLU A 129 -26.13 -92.83 63.13
C GLU A 129 -25.46 -92.25 61.87
N ALA A 130 -25.24 -93.07 60.84
CA ALA A 130 -24.74 -92.63 59.54
C ALA A 130 -25.67 -91.61 58.87
N LEU A 131 -26.98 -91.89 58.82
CA LEU A 131 -27.98 -90.96 58.28
C LEU A 131 -28.06 -89.65 59.08
N ARG A 132 -27.85 -89.67 60.40
CA ARG A 132 -27.78 -88.44 61.22
C ARG A 132 -26.53 -87.62 60.89
N ALA A 133 -25.39 -88.26 60.68
CA ALA A 133 -24.17 -87.58 60.26
C ALA A 133 -24.30 -86.97 58.85
N GLU A 134 -24.90 -87.69 57.91
CA GLU A 134 -25.19 -87.19 56.56
C GLU A 134 -26.15 -85.99 56.61
N ASN A 135 -27.24 -86.06 57.38
CA ASN A 135 -28.16 -84.93 57.58
C ASN A 135 -27.48 -83.71 58.23
N ALA A 136 -26.48 -83.91 59.09
CA ALA A 136 -25.70 -82.80 59.65
C ALA A 136 -24.83 -82.12 58.58
N GLN A 137 -24.15 -82.92 57.74
CA GLN A 137 -23.35 -82.41 56.61
C GLN A 137 -24.22 -81.67 55.58
N ILE A 138 -25.42 -82.18 55.27
CA ILE A 138 -26.36 -81.51 54.36
C ILE A 138 -26.76 -80.13 54.92
N ARG A 139 -27.09 -80.02 56.22
CA ARG A 139 -27.44 -78.74 56.85
C ARG A 139 -26.27 -77.75 56.86
N GLU A 140 -25.05 -78.23 57.03
CA GLU A 140 -23.85 -77.38 56.96
C GLU A 140 -23.66 -76.86 55.53
N ALA A 141 -23.77 -77.72 54.51
CA ALA A 141 -23.72 -77.34 53.10
C ALA A 141 -24.85 -76.38 52.70
N GLU A 142 -26.08 -76.56 53.21
CA GLU A 142 -27.19 -75.62 53.03
C GLU A 142 -26.89 -74.23 53.62
N ALA A 143 -26.29 -74.19 54.82
CA ALA A 143 -25.89 -72.95 55.47
C ALA A 143 -24.74 -72.23 54.72
N GLU A 144 -23.76 -72.97 54.20
CA GLU A 144 -22.72 -72.42 53.33
C GLU A 144 -23.29 -71.89 52.02
N LEU A 145 -24.19 -72.64 51.38
CA LEU A 145 -24.87 -72.24 50.15
C LEU A 145 -25.74 -70.99 50.36
N GLN A 146 -26.35 -70.83 51.53
CA GLN A 146 -27.06 -69.60 51.91
C GLN A 146 -26.10 -68.40 52.06
N LYS A 147 -24.93 -68.57 52.70
CA LYS A 147 -23.90 -67.53 52.78
C LYS A 147 -23.39 -67.13 51.39
N LEU A 148 -23.11 -68.10 50.52
CA LEU A 148 -22.67 -67.86 49.15
C LEU A 148 -23.72 -67.09 48.33
N ARG A 149 -25.02 -67.41 48.49
CA ARG A 149 -26.11 -66.63 47.86
C ARG A 149 -26.15 -65.19 48.37
N GLN A 150 -25.95 -64.94 49.67
CA GLN A 150 -25.89 -63.58 50.21
C GLN A 150 -24.67 -62.81 49.69
N MET A 151 -23.50 -63.45 49.59
CA MET A 151 -22.30 -62.85 48.98
C MET A 151 -22.49 -62.55 47.49
N LEU A 152 -23.17 -63.43 46.75
CA LEU A 152 -23.49 -63.21 45.34
C LEU A 152 -24.37 -61.96 45.17
N GLN A 153 -25.48 -61.86 45.91
CA GLN A 153 -26.36 -60.69 45.89
C GLN A 153 -25.58 -59.40 46.19
N GLN A 154 -24.74 -59.39 47.23
CA GLN A 154 -23.91 -58.23 47.56
C GLN A 154 -22.96 -57.82 46.41
N LYS A 155 -22.47 -58.78 45.61
CA LYS A 155 -21.64 -58.49 44.43
C LYS A 155 -22.47 -58.04 43.22
N GLU A 156 -23.69 -58.54 43.05
CA GLU A 156 -24.62 -58.05 42.04
C GLU A 156 -25.02 -56.59 42.32
N ASP A 157 -25.36 -56.26 43.57
CA ASP A 157 -25.65 -54.89 44.03
C ASP A 157 -24.45 -53.94 43.84
N GLU A 158 -23.22 -54.42 44.12
CA GLU A 158 -21.98 -53.67 43.89
C GLU A 158 -21.73 -53.41 42.39
N ILE A 159 -21.95 -54.41 41.54
CA ILE A 159 -21.83 -54.29 40.08
C ILE A 159 -22.86 -53.29 39.51
N GLU A 160 -24.10 -53.31 40.00
CA GLU A 160 -25.14 -52.36 39.59
C GLU A 160 -24.76 -50.92 40.00
N SER A 161 -24.31 -50.73 41.24
CA SER A 161 -23.81 -49.44 41.74
C SER A 161 -22.62 -48.91 40.92
N LEU A 162 -21.62 -49.75 40.63
CA LEU A 162 -20.48 -49.38 39.79
C LEU A 162 -20.88 -49.08 38.34
N SER A 163 -21.86 -49.80 37.80
CA SER A 163 -22.40 -49.55 36.46
C SER A 163 -23.12 -48.21 36.37
N ALA A 164 -23.91 -47.85 37.40
CA ALA A 164 -24.55 -46.53 37.51
C ALA A 164 -23.52 -45.39 37.63
N GLN A 165 -22.46 -45.59 38.43
CA GLN A 165 -21.35 -44.63 38.55
C GLN A 165 -20.59 -44.44 37.22
N LEU A 166 -20.33 -45.53 36.50
CA LEU A 166 -19.69 -45.50 35.18
C LEU A 166 -20.55 -44.74 34.17
N GLU A 167 -21.85 -44.98 34.14
CA GLU A 167 -22.78 -44.28 33.24
C GLU A 167 -22.89 -42.78 33.56
N ASN A 168 -22.88 -42.42 34.84
CA ASN A 168 -22.78 -41.01 35.25
C ASN A 168 -21.44 -40.37 34.79
N SER A 169 -20.34 -41.10 34.92
CA SER A 169 -19.02 -40.65 34.47
C SER A 169 -18.94 -40.45 32.95
N LYS A 170 -19.64 -41.28 32.16
CA LYS A 170 -19.78 -41.06 30.70
C LYS A 170 -20.52 -39.76 30.39
N LYS A 171 -21.65 -39.51 31.05
CA LYS A 171 -22.43 -38.27 30.86
C LYS A 171 -21.59 -37.02 31.15
N ILE A 172 -20.88 -37.00 32.27
CA ILE A 172 -19.94 -35.91 32.63
C ILE A 172 -18.84 -35.76 31.57
N ASN A 173 -18.29 -36.86 31.04
CA ASN A 173 -17.28 -36.82 29.98
C ASN A 173 -17.85 -36.25 28.67
N ASP A 174 -19.08 -36.60 28.29
CA ASP A 174 -19.73 -36.05 27.08
C ASP A 174 -20.12 -34.57 27.25
N GLU A 175 -20.53 -34.14 28.45
CA GLU A 175 -20.67 -32.72 28.80
C GLU A 175 -19.34 -31.96 28.67
N LEU A 176 -18.24 -32.52 29.19
CA LEU A 176 -16.90 -31.95 29.06
C LEU A 176 -16.43 -31.88 27.60
N LYS A 177 -16.67 -32.91 26.77
CA LYS A 177 -16.40 -32.86 25.32
C LYS A 177 -17.18 -31.76 24.63
N ASN A 178 -18.45 -31.58 24.96
CA ASN A 178 -19.26 -30.48 24.42
C ASN A 178 -18.70 -29.13 24.86
N LYS A 179 -18.29 -28.99 26.13
CA LYS A 179 -17.64 -27.76 26.63
C LYS A 179 -16.30 -27.47 25.94
N ILE A 180 -15.51 -28.50 25.62
CA ILE A 180 -14.27 -28.35 24.84
C ILE A 180 -14.60 -27.82 23.44
N ARG A 181 -15.57 -28.39 22.73
CA ARG A 181 -16.01 -27.89 21.41
C ARG A 181 -16.51 -26.44 21.45
N GLU A 182 -17.22 -26.06 22.52
CA GLU A 182 -17.63 -24.67 22.72
C GLU A 182 -16.43 -23.73 22.88
N LEU A 183 -15.41 -24.14 23.66
CA LEU A 183 -14.18 -23.39 23.83
C LEU A 183 -13.35 -23.31 22.55
N GLU A 184 -13.26 -24.40 21.77
CA GLU A 184 -12.63 -24.43 20.44
C GLU A 184 -13.31 -23.45 19.48
N ASN A 185 -14.66 -23.41 19.45
CA ASN A 185 -15.41 -22.44 18.65
C ASN A 185 -15.20 -20.99 19.12
N VAL A 186 -15.07 -20.75 20.42
CA VAL A 186 -14.74 -19.41 20.96
C VAL A 186 -13.31 -19.01 20.56
N GLN A 187 -12.34 -19.94 20.64
CA GLN A 187 -10.96 -19.70 20.22
C GLN A 187 -10.87 -19.39 18.72
N GLN A 188 -11.59 -20.13 17.86
CA GLN A 188 -11.63 -19.84 16.41
C GLN A 188 -12.16 -18.42 16.14
N LYS A 189 -13.26 -18.01 16.79
CA LYS A 189 -13.78 -16.64 16.67
C LYS A 189 -12.79 -15.59 17.20
N GLN A 190 -12.07 -15.88 18.29
CA GLN A 190 -11.04 -14.99 18.80
C GLN A 190 -9.88 -14.85 17.81
N ASP A 191 -9.47 -15.93 17.15
CA ASP A 191 -8.44 -15.90 16.10
C ASP A 191 -8.90 -15.14 14.85
N GLU A 192 -10.19 -15.25 14.48
CA GLU A 192 -10.82 -14.44 13.42
C GLU A 192 -10.80 -12.95 13.77
N TYR A 193 -11.30 -12.55 14.94
CA TYR A 193 -11.26 -11.16 15.40
C TYR A 193 -9.83 -10.61 15.51
N ASN A 194 -8.85 -11.44 15.92
CA ASN A 194 -7.44 -11.05 15.94
C ASN A 194 -6.89 -10.78 14.52
N ARG A 195 -7.29 -11.57 13.51
CA ARG A 195 -6.92 -11.33 12.11
C ARG A 195 -7.56 -10.06 11.56
N GLU A 196 -8.85 -9.84 11.81
CA GLU A 196 -9.55 -8.61 11.43
C GLU A 196 -8.90 -7.37 12.07
N LEU A 197 -8.61 -7.43 13.38
CA LEU A 197 -7.93 -6.36 14.11
C LEU A 197 -6.54 -6.07 13.51
N GLU A 198 -5.78 -7.10 13.15
CA GLU A 198 -4.45 -6.92 12.54
C GLU A 198 -4.53 -6.38 11.11
N GLN A 199 -5.57 -6.72 10.34
CA GLN A 199 -5.86 -6.09 9.06
C GLN A 199 -6.24 -4.61 9.24
N LEU A 200 -7.16 -4.27 10.16
CA LEU A 200 -7.55 -2.91 10.47
C LEU A 200 -6.38 -2.05 10.96
N LYS A 201 -5.42 -2.62 11.70
CA LYS A 201 -4.16 -1.92 12.05
C LYS A 201 -3.31 -1.61 10.82
N LYS A 202 -3.16 -2.56 9.88
CA LYS A 202 -2.41 -2.34 8.64
C LYS A 202 -3.07 -1.29 7.76
N GLU A 203 -4.39 -1.32 7.64
CA GLU A 203 -5.18 -0.31 6.93
C GLU A 203 -5.05 1.08 7.58
N ASN A 204 -5.16 1.17 8.92
CA ASN A 204 -4.91 2.42 9.64
C ASN A 204 -3.48 2.94 9.45
N MET A 205 -2.47 2.07 9.47
CA MET A 205 -1.07 2.47 9.21
C MET A 205 -0.88 2.96 7.77
N ALA A 206 -1.53 2.34 6.79
CA ALA A 206 -1.52 2.80 5.41
C ALA A 206 -2.21 4.17 5.25
N LEU A 207 -3.39 4.36 5.85
CA LEU A 207 -4.11 5.63 5.86
C LEU A 207 -3.32 6.73 6.59
N LEU A 208 -2.66 6.42 7.71
CA LEU A 208 -1.82 7.36 8.45
C LEU A 208 -0.61 7.80 7.62
N ASN A 209 -0.01 6.90 6.84
CA ASN A 209 1.07 7.24 5.91
C ASN A 209 0.56 8.09 4.75
N GLN A 210 -0.59 7.76 4.15
CA GLN A 210 -1.23 8.58 3.12
C GLN A 210 -1.58 9.99 3.63
N LEU A 211 -2.05 10.10 4.88
CA LEU A 211 -2.33 11.38 5.53
C LEU A 211 -1.04 12.20 5.68
N LYS A 212 0.04 11.61 6.21
CA LYS A 212 1.36 12.28 6.32
C LYS A 212 1.90 12.72 4.96
N GLU A 213 1.76 11.91 3.92
CA GLU A 213 2.13 12.30 2.56
C GLU A 213 1.29 13.47 2.05
N ALA A 214 -0.02 13.48 2.30
CA ALA A 214 -0.92 14.55 1.91
C ALA A 214 -0.63 15.85 2.68
N GLU A 215 -0.32 15.76 3.98
CA GLU A 215 0.15 16.87 4.81
C GLU A 215 1.46 17.45 4.29
N HIS A 216 2.45 16.61 3.98
CA HIS A 216 3.73 17.03 3.41
C HIS A 216 3.55 17.66 2.02
N LYS A 217 2.72 17.09 1.14
CA LYS A 217 2.36 17.68 -0.17
C LYS A 217 1.68 19.04 0.02
N ASN A 218 0.75 19.17 0.96
CA ASN A 218 0.11 20.45 1.29
C ASN A 218 1.09 21.48 1.87
N GLN A 219 2.07 21.04 2.67
CA GLN A 219 3.11 21.92 3.19
C GLN A 219 4.00 22.44 2.06
N LEU A 220 4.53 21.57 1.19
CA LEU A 220 5.29 21.98 0.00
C LEU A 220 4.51 22.94 -0.90
N LEU A 221 3.20 22.72 -1.07
CA LEU A 221 2.34 23.57 -1.88
C LEU A 221 2.06 24.93 -1.22
N LYS A 222 1.95 24.98 0.12
CA LYS A 222 1.95 26.24 0.91
C LYS A 222 3.28 26.98 0.79
N GLU A 223 4.41 26.28 0.85
CA GLU A 223 5.75 26.87 0.70
C GLU A 223 5.94 27.43 -0.72
N SER A 224 5.57 26.67 -1.76
CA SER A 224 5.60 27.13 -3.16
C SER A 224 4.72 28.36 -3.39
N THR A 225 3.46 28.32 -2.95
CA THR A 225 2.54 29.47 -3.10
C THR A 225 2.98 30.68 -2.28
N THR A 226 3.64 30.48 -1.13
CA THR A 226 4.26 31.59 -0.36
C THR A 226 5.45 32.17 -1.09
N ASN A 227 6.32 31.34 -1.68
CA ASN A 227 7.45 31.78 -2.48
C ASN A 227 7.02 32.51 -3.75
N GLU A 228 6.00 32.01 -4.46
CA GLU A 228 5.39 32.68 -5.61
C GLU A 228 4.77 34.03 -5.20
N LYS A 229 4.02 34.07 -4.10
CA LYS A 229 3.48 35.33 -3.55
C LYS A 229 4.58 36.33 -3.21
N ASN A 230 5.68 35.88 -2.61
CA ASN A 230 6.83 36.73 -2.30
C ASN A 230 7.49 37.24 -3.59
N ALA A 231 7.75 36.39 -4.59
CA ALA A 231 8.31 36.79 -5.88
C ALA A 231 7.40 37.75 -6.66
N VAL A 232 6.07 37.59 -6.57
CA VAL A 232 5.08 38.53 -7.11
C VAL A 232 5.12 39.85 -6.33
N SER A 233 5.23 39.81 -5.00
CA SER A 233 5.36 41.00 -4.15
C SER A 233 6.65 41.78 -4.41
N GLU A 234 7.77 41.10 -4.65
CA GLU A 234 9.05 41.71 -5.05
C GLU A 234 8.94 42.35 -6.44
N LYS A 235 8.38 41.63 -7.42
CA LYS A 235 8.10 42.19 -8.76
C LYS A 235 7.18 43.41 -8.70
N LEU A 236 6.14 43.36 -7.87
CA LEU A 236 5.23 44.49 -7.63
C LEU A 236 5.98 45.67 -6.98
N GLY A 237 6.84 45.41 -5.99
CA GLY A 237 7.71 46.41 -5.38
C GLY A 237 8.64 47.08 -6.40
N ALA A 238 9.27 46.30 -7.28
CA ALA A 238 10.12 46.81 -8.35
C ALA A 238 9.33 47.65 -9.38
N VAL A 239 8.11 47.23 -9.74
CA VAL A 239 7.21 48.01 -10.62
C VAL A 239 6.77 49.32 -9.95
N LEU A 240 6.41 49.30 -8.66
CA LEU A 240 6.06 50.50 -7.90
C LEU A 240 7.25 51.47 -7.78
N GLN A 241 8.47 50.96 -7.56
CA GLN A 241 9.69 51.77 -7.55
C GLN A 241 9.97 52.40 -8.93
N ARG A 242 9.80 51.63 -10.01
CA ARG A 242 9.93 52.13 -11.39
C ARG A 242 8.86 53.17 -11.70
N ASN A 243 7.62 53.00 -11.24
CA ASN A 243 6.56 54.00 -11.38
C ASN A 243 6.89 55.29 -10.63
N ARG A 244 7.43 55.23 -9.41
CA ARG A 244 7.92 56.44 -8.70
C ARG A 244 9.00 57.17 -9.50
N GLN A 245 9.97 56.45 -10.08
CA GLN A 245 11.00 57.06 -10.93
C GLN A 245 10.41 57.69 -12.20
N LEU A 246 9.36 57.10 -12.78
CA LEU A 246 8.61 57.66 -13.91
C LEU A 246 7.79 58.89 -13.51
N GLU A 247 7.17 58.90 -12.33
CA GLU A 247 6.45 60.07 -11.77
C GLU A 247 7.41 61.22 -11.46
N GLU A 248 8.59 60.95 -10.88
CA GLU A 248 9.63 61.94 -10.60
C GLU A 248 10.21 62.53 -11.88
N SER A 249 10.47 61.71 -12.89
CA SER A 249 10.93 62.20 -14.20
C SER A 249 9.83 62.98 -14.94
N LEU A 250 8.57 62.56 -14.89
CA LEU A 250 7.43 63.36 -15.38
C LEU A 250 7.29 64.70 -14.64
N LYS A 251 7.51 64.73 -13.33
CA LYS A 251 7.49 65.97 -12.52
C LYS A 251 8.65 66.90 -12.91
N LYS A 252 9.83 66.35 -13.17
CA LYS A 252 11.00 67.08 -13.68
C LYS A 252 10.73 67.67 -15.07
N ILE A 253 10.25 66.85 -16.01
CA ILE A 253 9.87 67.30 -17.36
C ILE A 253 8.81 68.40 -17.30
N LYS A 254 7.77 68.25 -16.46
CA LYS A 254 6.77 69.33 -16.25
C LYS A 254 7.38 70.63 -15.73
N SER A 255 8.34 70.55 -14.81
CA SER A 255 9.04 71.75 -14.31
C SER A 255 9.94 72.40 -15.35
N GLU A 256 10.62 71.61 -16.19
CA GLU A 256 11.46 72.09 -17.29
C GLU A 256 10.60 72.73 -18.39
N GLN A 257 9.47 72.11 -18.75
CA GLN A 257 8.52 72.63 -19.73
C GLN A 257 7.83 73.91 -19.25
N SER A 258 7.48 74.00 -17.96
CA SER A 258 6.95 75.22 -17.33
C SER A 258 7.98 76.36 -17.36
N ASN A 259 9.24 76.08 -17.00
CA ASN A 259 10.32 77.07 -17.08
C ASN A 259 10.57 77.56 -18.51
N TYR A 260 10.51 76.66 -19.51
CA TYR A 260 10.61 77.04 -20.92
C TYR A 260 9.45 77.96 -21.35
N LEU A 261 8.22 77.65 -20.92
CA LEU A 261 7.04 78.47 -21.21
C LEU A 261 7.18 79.88 -20.62
N ILE A 262 7.54 79.99 -19.33
CA ILE A 262 7.77 81.27 -18.62
C ILE A 262 8.87 82.10 -19.28
N GLN A 263 9.95 81.48 -19.78
CA GLN A 263 11.00 82.19 -20.52
C GLN A 263 10.51 82.68 -21.88
N SER A 264 9.69 81.89 -22.59
CA SER A 264 9.10 82.29 -23.87
C SER A 264 8.10 83.44 -23.70
N GLU A 265 7.25 83.40 -22.66
CA GLU A 265 6.29 84.46 -22.34
C GLU A 265 7.00 85.77 -21.98
N LYS A 266 8.07 85.72 -21.18
CA LYS A 266 8.92 86.90 -20.90
C LYS A 266 9.54 87.49 -22.16
N SER A 267 9.96 86.64 -23.12
CA SER A 267 10.46 87.11 -24.42
C SER A 267 9.36 87.80 -25.24
N TYR A 268 8.14 87.25 -25.22
CA TYR A 268 6.99 87.80 -25.96
C TYR A 268 6.49 89.12 -25.36
N ILE A 269 6.45 89.23 -24.03
CA ILE A 269 6.11 90.47 -23.30
C ILE A 269 7.09 91.59 -23.65
N ASN A 270 8.40 91.33 -23.62
CA ASN A 270 9.42 92.33 -24.00
C ASN A 270 9.25 92.82 -25.45
N LYS A 271 8.89 91.93 -26.39
CA LYS A 271 8.59 92.32 -27.79
C LYS A 271 7.35 93.19 -27.89
N LEU A 272 6.27 92.85 -27.18
CA LEU A 272 5.06 93.66 -27.12
C LEU A 272 5.31 95.05 -26.50
N GLU A 273 6.14 95.13 -25.47
CA GLU A 273 6.48 96.42 -24.82
C GLU A 273 7.27 97.35 -25.75
N MET A 274 8.16 96.80 -26.59
CA MET A 274 8.85 97.57 -27.64
C MET A 274 7.88 98.07 -28.72
N VAL A 275 6.93 97.24 -29.17
CA VAL A 275 5.92 97.62 -30.17
C VAL A 275 5.00 98.71 -29.60
N TYR A 276 4.58 98.61 -28.33
CA TYR A 276 3.72 99.62 -27.70
C TYR A 276 4.42 100.99 -27.59
N LYS A 277 5.72 101.01 -27.26
CA LYS A 277 6.54 102.24 -27.25
C LYS A 277 6.72 102.84 -28.65
N ALA A 278 6.80 102.02 -29.71
CA ALA A 278 6.88 102.50 -31.08
C ALA A 278 5.53 103.09 -31.56
N LEU A 279 4.41 102.42 -31.27
CA LEU A 279 3.07 102.87 -31.67
C LEU A 279 2.72 104.22 -31.02
N LYS A 280 3.07 104.40 -29.74
CA LYS A 280 2.82 105.65 -29.00
C LYS A 280 3.53 106.85 -29.64
N LYS A 281 4.74 106.64 -30.16
CA LYS A 281 5.51 107.69 -30.84
C LYS A 281 4.91 108.07 -32.19
N GLU A 282 4.45 107.10 -32.99
CA GLU A 282 3.81 107.41 -34.29
C GLU A 282 2.47 108.16 -34.11
N GLU A 283 1.73 107.86 -33.04
CA GLU A 283 0.49 108.56 -32.68
C GLU A 283 0.73 110.07 -32.41
N ASP A 284 1.80 110.41 -31.70
CA ASP A 284 2.22 111.79 -31.43
C ASP A 284 2.74 112.50 -32.71
N ASP A 285 3.55 111.82 -33.54
CA ASP A 285 4.06 112.37 -34.81
C ASP A 285 2.92 112.63 -35.82
N LYS A 286 1.87 111.79 -35.84
CA LYS A 286 0.67 111.95 -36.67
C LYS A 286 -0.16 113.16 -36.27
N ALA A 287 -0.27 113.44 -34.97
CA ALA A 287 -0.97 114.63 -34.46
C ALA A 287 -0.28 115.93 -34.88
N ALA A 288 1.06 115.94 -34.96
CA ALA A 288 1.83 117.10 -35.42
C ALA A 288 1.65 117.38 -36.93
N LEU A 289 1.54 116.33 -37.76
CA LEU A 289 1.37 116.48 -39.21
C LEU A 289 -0.03 117.00 -39.60
N LEU A 290 -1.10 116.55 -38.95
CA LEU A 290 -2.46 117.02 -39.20
C LEU A 290 -2.60 118.54 -39.02
N LYS A 291 -1.98 119.08 -37.95
CA LYS A 291 -2.01 120.51 -37.65
C LYS A 291 -1.33 121.38 -38.73
N ARG A 292 -0.33 120.82 -39.41
CA ARG A 292 0.44 121.48 -40.48
C ARG A 292 -0.30 121.47 -41.83
N LEU A 293 -1.20 120.50 -42.04
CA LEU A 293 -2.01 120.37 -43.24
C LEU A 293 -3.13 121.45 -43.27
N GLU A 294 -3.82 121.68 -42.15
CA GLU A 294 -4.87 122.71 -42.04
C GLU A 294 -4.37 124.15 -42.30
N GLU A 295 -3.10 124.42 -42.02
CA GLU A 295 -2.46 125.71 -42.30
C GLU A 295 -2.14 125.86 -43.80
N GLN A 296 -1.85 124.76 -44.50
CA GLN A 296 -1.49 124.75 -45.91
C GLN A 296 -2.72 124.90 -46.83
N ASP A 297 -3.87 124.32 -46.46
CA ASP A 297 -5.13 124.48 -47.21
C ASP A 297 -5.64 125.93 -47.22
N LYS A 298 -5.44 126.68 -46.13
CA LYS A 298 -5.75 128.12 -46.06
C LYS A 298 -4.92 128.97 -47.01
N VAL A 299 -3.74 128.50 -47.42
CA VAL A 299 -2.87 129.19 -48.40
C VAL A 299 -3.28 128.83 -49.83
N ASN A 300 -3.56 127.57 -50.12
CA ASN A 300 -3.99 127.12 -51.46
C ASN A 300 -5.30 127.79 -51.92
N ALA A 301 -6.26 127.98 -51.02
CA ALA A 301 -7.52 128.68 -51.32
C ALA A 301 -7.31 130.11 -51.88
N ARG A 302 -6.25 130.82 -51.44
CA ARG A 302 -5.95 132.20 -51.89
C ARG A 302 -5.22 132.27 -53.23
N LEU A 303 -4.55 131.19 -53.64
CA LEU A 303 -3.84 131.12 -54.92
C LEU A 303 -4.77 130.74 -56.08
N ILE A 304 -5.73 129.83 -55.84
CA ILE A 304 -6.69 129.35 -56.85
C ILE A 304 -7.53 130.50 -57.44
N ASP A 305 -8.00 131.42 -56.60
CA ASP A 305 -8.81 132.56 -57.08
C ASP A 305 -8.01 133.57 -57.90
N LYS A 306 -6.69 133.67 -57.68
CA LYS A 306 -5.81 134.60 -58.41
C LYS A 306 -5.38 134.07 -59.78
N VAL A 307 -5.44 132.74 -59.99
CA VAL A 307 -5.17 132.10 -61.28
C VAL A 307 -6.37 132.26 -62.24
N LYS A 308 -7.60 132.16 -61.73
CA LYS A 308 -8.83 132.32 -62.56
C LYS A 308 -8.90 133.66 -63.30
N THR A 309 -8.36 134.74 -62.73
CA THR A 309 -8.43 136.09 -63.32
C THR A 309 -7.46 136.29 -64.49
N LEU A 310 -6.42 135.47 -64.64
CA LEU A 310 -5.36 135.65 -65.66
C LEU A 310 -5.57 134.78 -66.91
N THR A 311 -6.24 133.64 -66.81
CA THR A 311 -6.38 132.67 -67.92
C THR A 311 -7.18 133.19 -69.12
N VAL A 312 -8.04 134.21 -68.95
CA VAL A 312 -8.94 134.69 -70.01
C VAL A 312 -8.25 135.58 -71.06
N LEU A 313 -7.01 136.05 -70.82
CA LEU A 313 -6.40 137.15 -71.61
C LEU A 313 -5.42 136.75 -72.74
N VAL A 314 -5.06 135.47 -72.90
CA VAL A 314 -3.82 135.11 -73.67
C VAL A 314 -4.06 134.25 -74.93
N GLN A 315 -5.29 133.83 -75.23
CA GLN A 315 -5.51 132.65 -76.06
C GLN A 315 -5.76 132.85 -77.58
N ASN A 316 -5.29 133.93 -78.23
CA ASN A 316 -5.50 134.13 -79.69
C ASN A 316 -4.42 134.97 -80.46
N SER A 317 -3.18 134.48 -80.49
CA SER A 317 -2.22 134.65 -81.60
C SER A 317 -1.18 133.52 -81.50
N GLU A 318 -0.62 132.92 -82.56
CA GLU A 318 -0.74 133.14 -84.02
C GLU A 318 -0.31 131.86 -84.77
N ASN A 319 -0.62 131.77 -86.07
CA ASN A 319 -0.23 130.64 -86.95
C ASN A 319 0.97 131.02 -87.86
N ASN A 320 1.67 129.98 -88.36
CA ASN A 320 2.48 129.96 -89.61
C ASN A 320 4.02 130.31 -89.50
N PRO A 321 4.87 130.04 -90.51
CA PRO A 321 5.52 128.72 -90.70
C PRO A 321 7.06 128.72 -90.91
N LEU A 322 7.75 127.63 -90.53
CA LEU A 322 9.10 127.30 -91.05
C LEU A 322 9.52 125.81 -90.95
N VAL A 323 8.71 124.94 -90.34
CA VAL A 323 9.09 123.53 -90.07
C VAL A 323 8.79 122.57 -91.25
N ASN A 324 8.11 123.03 -92.30
CA ASN A 324 7.72 122.19 -93.45
C ASN A 324 8.87 121.86 -94.42
N GLU A 325 10.07 122.42 -94.25
CA GLU A 325 11.20 122.17 -95.17
C GLU A 325 12.13 121.05 -94.71
N LEU A 326 12.31 120.86 -93.40
CA LEU A 326 13.13 119.77 -92.84
C LEU A 326 12.43 118.39 -92.83
N LYS A 327 11.13 118.33 -93.14
CA LYS A 327 10.36 117.08 -93.17
C LYS A 327 10.51 116.27 -94.47
N SER A 328 11.19 116.82 -95.49
CA SER A 328 11.17 116.28 -96.87
C SER A 328 12.40 115.43 -97.27
N LYS A 329 13.10 114.80 -96.31
CA LYS A 329 14.07 113.71 -96.62
C LYS A 329 14.12 112.55 -95.63
N CYS A 330 13.97 112.77 -94.32
CA CYS A 330 14.32 111.73 -93.34
C CYS A 330 13.42 110.47 -93.38
N SER A 331 12.18 110.59 -93.87
CA SER A 331 11.27 109.45 -94.09
C SER A 331 11.69 108.46 -95.19
N ARG A 332 12.87 108.64 -95.82
CA ARG A 332 13.47 107.63 -96.71
C ARG A 332 14.49 106.69 -96.05
N ASN A 333 15.18 107.10 -94.97
CA ASN A 333 16.31 106.29 -94.44
C ASN A 333 15.93 105.23 -93.41
N GLU A 334 14.83 105.36 -92.67
CA GLU A 334 14.41 104.34 -91.69
C GLU A 334 13.55 103.22 -92.28
N GLN A 335 13.15 103.33 -93.56
CA GLN A 335 12.45 102.25 -94.26
C GLN A 335 13.44 101.20 -94.84
N GLU A 336 14.70 101.59 -95.13
CA GLU A 336 15.75 100.65 -95.56
C GLU A 336 16.43 99.93 -94.38
N ASN A 337 16.72 100.64 -93.28
CA ASN A 337 17.51 100.07 -92.18
C ASN A 337 16.77 98.98 -91.36
N ARG A 338 15.47 98.77 -91.59
CA ARG A 338 14.71 97.63 -91.05
C ARG A 338 14.73 96.39 -91.95
N GLN A 339 15.24 96.48 -93.19
CA GLN A 339 15.39 95.32 -94.08
C GLN A 339 16.75 94.62 -93.98
N LEU A 340 17.80 95.31 -93.50
CA LEU A 340 19.17 94.75 -93.43
C LEU A 340 19.44 93.84 -92.23
N LYS A 341 18.86 94.10 -91.05
CA LYS A 341 19.11 93.24 -89.86
C LYS A 341 18.47 91.85 -89.95
N LEU A 342 17.57 91.64 -90.92
CA LEU A 342 17.03 90.33 -91.32
C LEU A 342 17.96 89.52 -92.26
N GLN A 343 19.11 90.06 -92.69
CA GLN A 343 20.12 89.32 -93.47
C GLN A 343 21.26 88.74 -92.61
N ILE A 344 21.68 89.43 -91.54
CA ILE A 344 22.80 89.01 -90.67
C ILE A 344 22.50 87.72 -89.91
N GLU A 345 21.25 87.51 -89.49
CA GLU A 345 20.84 86.31 -88.75
C GLU A 345 20.85 85.04 -89.63
N GLN A 346 20.95 85.17 -90.96
CA GLN A 346 21.12 84.04 -91.89
C GLN A 346 22.59 83.63 -92.09
N LEU A 347 23.53 84.32 -91.43
CA LEU A 347 24.97 84.18 -91.65
C LEU A 347 25.75 83.71 -90.40
N CYS A 348 25.03 83.34 -89.34
CA CYS A 348 25.54 82.59 -88.17
C CYS A 348 26.39 81.36 -88.55
N GLU A 349 25.95 80.58 -89.53
CA GLU A 349 26.47 79.22 -89.74
C GLU A 349 27.77 79.13 -90.56
N LYS A 350 28.18 80.17 -91.30
CA LYS A 350 29.19 80.02 -92.37
C LYS A 350 30.67 80.26 -92.00
N VAL A 351 31.01 80.87 -90.85
CA VAL A 351 32.42 81.21 -90.51
C VAL A 351 33.01 80.38 -89.36
N ASN A 352 32.20 79.79 -88.47
CA ASN A 352 32.68 78.86 -87.43
C ASN A 352 33.41 77.61 -87.97
N VAL A 353 33.32 77.36 -89.29
CA VAL A 353 33.92 76.20 -89.98
C VAL A 353 35.23 76.54 -90.71
N MET A 354 35.57 77.82 -90.95
CA MET A 354 36.84 78.17 -91.61
C MET A 354 38.04 78.14 -90.65
N GLU A 355 38.45 79.27 -90.08
CA GLU A 355 39.86 79.43 -89.69
C GLU A 355 40.23 79.01 -88.25
N ASN A 356 39.57 77.94 -87.78
CA ASN A 356 40.31 76.90 -87.05
C ASN A 356 41.49 76.36 -87.88
N GLU A 357 41.46 76.49 -89.22
CA GLU A 357 42.52 76.05 -90.14
C GLU A 357 43.74 77.00 -90.26
N ILE A 358 43.68 78.28 -89.88
CA ILE A 358 44.86 79.21 -89.84
C ILE A 358 45.43 79.45 -88.44
N ARG A 359 44.75 78.99 -87.37
CA ARG A 359 45.37 78.80 -86.04
C ARG A 359 46.66 77.94 -86.09
N ASN A 360 46.87 77.21 -87.18
CA ASN A 360 47.93 76.22 -87.30
C ASN A 360 49.33 76.78 -87.68
N ASN A 361 49.44 77.70 -88.63
CA ASN A 361 50.63 77.64 -89.51
C ASN A 361 51.85 78.52 -89.18
N LEU A 362 51.75 79.86 -89.12
CA LEU A 362 52.88 80.67 -89.61
C LEU A 362 53.43 81.83 -88.77
N SER A 363 53.01 82.01 -87.52
CA SER A 363 53.66 83.00 -86.63
C SER A 363 53.51 82.72 -85.12
N GLN A 364 54.06 81.68 -84.48
CA GLN A 364 55.07 80.64 -84.77
C GLN A 364 56.49 81.04 -85.25
N LEU A 365 56.72 82.29 -85.66
CA LEU A 365 58.05 82.78 -86.03
C LEU A 365 58.38 84.12 -85.34
N GLU A 366 57.39 84.98 -85.12
CA GLU A 366 57.67 86.41 -84.99
C GLU A 366 57.96 86.91 -83.57
N GLN A 367 57.49 86.25 -82.51
CA GLN A 367 57.84 86.62 -81.12
C GLN A 367 58.76 85.64 -80.37
N GLN A 368 59.32 84.66 -81.08
CA GLN A 368 60.67 84.16 -80.75
C GLN A 368 61.70 85.33 -80.74
N LYS A 369 61.44 86.40 -81.52
CA LYS A 369 62.19 87.67 -81.53
C LYS A 369 62.07 88.50 -80.25
N ALA A 370 60.87 88.59 -79.65
CA ALA A 370 60.61 89.45 -78.49
C ALA A 370 61.32 88.92 -77.23
N MET A 371 61.43 87.59 -77.09
CA MET A 371 62.24 86.97 -76.03
C MET A 371 63.74 87.32 -76.13
N PHE A 372 64.28 87.62 -77.32
CA PHE A 372 65.66 88.10 -77.45
C PHE A 372 65.83 89.56 -76.99
N GLN A 373 64.86 90.43 -77.26
CA GLN A 373 64.90 91.83 -76.77
C GLN A 373 64.75 91.91 -75.25
N SER A 374 64.00 90.99 -74.63
CA SER A 374 63.92 90.80 -73.17
C SER A 374 65.28 90.56 -72.50
N LEU A 375 66.28 90.05 -73.24
CA LEU A 375 67.62 89.78 -72.71
C LEU A 375 68.55 90.99 -72.84
N ILE A 376 68.52 91.70 -73.99
CA ILE A 376 69.42 92.82 -74.28
C ILE A 376 69.11 94.05 -73.41
N SER A 377 67.83 94.41 -73.23
CA SER A 377 67.47 95.57 -72.40
C SER A 377 67.85 95.38 -70.92
N ARG A 378 67.75 94.15 -70.41
CA ARG A 378 68.25 93.80 -69.07
C ARG A 378 69.77 93.94 -68.97
N PHE A 379 70.52 93.59 -70.01
CA PHE A 379 71.98 93.74 -70.03
C PHE A 379 72.38 95.23 -70.06
N MET A 380 71.73 96.06 -70.88
CA MET A 380 71.98 97.51 -70.91
C MET A 380 71.63 98.19 -69.58
N GLU A 381 70.45 97.93 -69.01
CA GLU A 381 70.04 98.63 -67.78
C GLU A 381 70.83 98.15 -66.54
N THR A 382 71.26 96.88 -66.51
CA THR A 382 72.25 96.44 -65.50
C THR A 382 73.62 97.05 -65.76
N GLN A 383 74.02 97.30 -67.00
CA GLN A 383 75.25 98.04 -67.32
C GLN A 383 75.16 99.52 -66.92
N ASP A 384 74.01 100.19 -67.01
CA ASP A 384 73.83 101.58 -66.56
C ASP A 384 73.71 101.69 -65.04
N LYS A 385 73.03 100.75 -64.39
CA LYS A 385 73.10 100.59 -62.91
C LYS A 385 74.54 100.32 -62.49
N LEU A 386 75.28 99.49 -63.23
CA LEU A 386 76.70 99.26 -63.01
C LEU A 386 77.52 100.53 -63.29
N ARG A 387 77.22 101.37 -64.30
CA ARG A 387 77.92 102.66 -64.53
C ARG A 387 77.57 103.73 -63.51
N SER A 388 76.39 103.71 -62.90
CA SER A 388 76.05 104.61 -61.78
C SER A 388 76.72 104.14 -60.48
N VAL A 389 76.80 102.83 -60.26
CA VAL A 389 77.54 102.20 -59.17
C VAL A 389 79.05 102.03 -59.49
N ILE A 390 79.50 102.39 -60.71
CA ILE A 390 80.89 102.62 -61.20
C ILE A 390 81.20 104.14 -61.37
N LYS A 391 80.20 105.00 -61.20
CA LYS A 391 80.38 106.37 -60.66
C LYS A 391 80.49 106.35 -59.14
N GLU A 392 79.89 105.32 -58.55
CA GLU A 392 80.53 104.53 -57.49
C GLU A 392 80.47 105.30 -56.15
N LYS A 393 80.74 104.73 -54.99
CA LYS A 393 81.84 103.82 -54.71
C LYS A 393 83.21 104.39 -55.23
N ASN A 394 83.28 105.39 -56.12
CA ASN A 394 84.38 106.32 -56.36
C ASN A 394 84.04 107.63 -55.65
N ASP A 395 82.75 108.00 -55.54
CA ASP A 395 82.27 108.93 -54.52
C ASP A 395 82.10 108.24 -53.14
N LEU A 396 81.95 106.89 -53.07
CA LEU A 396 81.76 106.13 -51.80
C LEU A 396 82.90 105.21 -51.30
N GLU A 397 83.87 104.68 -52.05
CA GLU A 397 85.08 104.02 -51.47
C GLU A 397 86.16 105.07 -51.16
N VAL A 398 86.07 106.23 -51.79
CA VAL A 398 86.57 107.51 -51.24
C VAL A 398 85.86 107.87 -49.90
N ARG A 399 84.89 107.06 -49.43
CA ARG A 399 84.08 107.32 -48.22
C ARG A 399 83.79 106.10 -47.30
N ASN A 400 84.08 104.83 -47.64
CA ASN A 400 83.41 103.68 -46.98
C ASN A 400 84.10 102.29 -46.99
N LEU A 401 85.39 102.13 -47.27
CA LEU A 401 86.04 100.80 -47.30
C LEU A 401 85.78 99.93 -45.99
N ASN A 402 84.91 98.81 -46.04
CA ASN A 402 84.16 98.02 -44.92
C ASN A 402 83.70 96.43 -44.87
N LEU A 403 82.45 95.88 -45.19
CA LEU A 403 81.60 94.76 -44.46
C LEU A 403 81.29 93.24 -44.98
N VAL A 404 80.60 92.29 -44.22
CA VAL A 404 80.04 90.86 -44.58
C VAL A 404 79.11 90.04 -43.51
N ARG A 405 78.28 88.92 -43.80
CA ARG A 405 77.52 87.90 -42.86
C ARG A 405 76.77 86.52 -43.36
N ASP A 406 75.67 85.91 -42.74
CA ASP A 406 75.39 84.42 -42.33
C ASP A 406 74.32 83.33 -42.97
N VAL A 407 73.39 82.57 -42.22
CA VAL A 407 73.00 81.05 -42.33
C VAL A 407 71.49 80.45 -42.06
N THR A 408 71.11 79.10 -42.24
CA THR A 408 69.69 78.41 -42.27
C THR A 408 69.44 76.84 -41.84
N ARG A 409 68.20 76.16 -41.83
CA ARG A 409 67.77 74.70 -41.40
C ARG A 409 66.49 73.94 -42.08
N LEU A 410 65.95 72.71 -41.67
CA LEU A 410 65.02 71.65 -42.33
C LEU A 410 64.00 70.71 -41.45
N GLU A 411 63.29 69.62 -41.99
CA GLU A 411 62.75 68.26 -41.38
C GLU A 411 61.21 67.70 -41.50
N ALA A 412 60.82 66.36 -41.67
CA ALA A 412 59.38 65.70 -41.69
C ALA A 412 59.12 64.07 -41.80
N LYS A 413 57.89 63.40 -41.59
CA LYS A 413 57.40 61.94 -41.95
C LYS A 413 55.92 61.35 -41.54
N LEU A 414 55.34 60.18 -42.06
CA LEU A 414 53.99 59.44 -41.71
C LEU A 414 53.65 57.92 -42.23
N SER A 415 52.48 57.19 -41.92
CA SER A 415 52.07 55.73 -42.36
C SER A 415 50.65 54.97 -41.96
N ALA A 416 50.00 53.95 -42.71
CA ALA A 416 48.83 52.94 -42.31
C ALA A 416 48.47 51.55 -43.13
N ALA A 417 47.67 50.47 -42.67
CA ALA A 417 47.26 49.10 -43.38
C ALA A 417 46.21 47.98 -42.74
N GLY A 418 45.65 46.90 -43.47
CA GLY A 418 45.12 45.48 -43.01
C GLY A 418 43.74 44.70 -43.49
N ASN A 419 43.53 43.29 -43.60
CA ASN A 419 42.20 42.45 -43.84
C ASN A 419 42.08 40.79 -43.72
N ALA A 420 40.94 40.05 -44.14
CA ALA A 420 40.28 38.63 -43.97
C ALA A 420 40.76 37.17 -44.51
N ASN A 421 40.14 36.03 -43.99
CA ASN A 421 39.94 34.57 -44.46
C ASN A 421 40.95 33.32 -44.27
N GLY A 422 40.50 32.14 -43.74
CA GLY A 422 40.83 30.73 -44.22
C GLY A 422 41.79 29.67 -43.52
N PHE A 423 41.28 28.42 -43.27
CA PHE A 423 41.93 27.06 -43.10
C PHE A 423 42.66 26.52 -41.80
N ASP A 424 42.19 25.34 -41.34
CA ASP A 424 42.77 24.22 -40.53
C ASP A 424 43.39 24.34 -39.11
N ASN A 425 43.71 23.17 -38.53
CA ASN A 425 43.34 22.74 -37.16
C ASN A 425 44.51 22.62 -36.14
N HIS A 426 44.15 22.49 -34.86
CA HIS A 426 44.95 22.13 -33.66
C HIS A 426 45.87 23.15 -32.95
N ASP A 427 45.36 23.63 -31.81
CA ASP A 427 45.99 23.72 -30.48
C ASP A 427 47.40 24.31 -30.29
N ASN A 428 47.46 25.59 -29.87
CA ASN A 428 47.99 25.90 -28.53
C ASN A 428 47.56 27.29 -28.00
N MET A 429 47.67 27.49 -26.69
CA MET A 429 47.21 28.71 -25.99
C MET A 429 48.23 29.88 -26.02
N ALA A 430 47.74 31.13 -26.12
CA ALA A 430 47.91 32.22 -25.12
C ALA A 430 48.01 33.69 -25.66
N PHE A 431 47.08 34.54 -25.20
CA PHE A 431 47.27 35.92 -24.68
C PHE A 431 47.64 37.16 -25.57
N THR A 432 46.75 38.18 -25.51
CA THR A 432 46.97 39.66 -25.36
C THR A 432 47.43 40.64 -26.49
N VAL A 433 46.58 41.67 -26.72
CA VAL A 433 46.83 43.16 -26.64
C VAL A 433 47.53 43.97 -27.78
N LEU A 434 46.81 45.04 -28.23
CA LEU A 434 47.19 46.38 -28.80
C LEU A 434 48.07 46.60 -30.09
N LYS A 435 47.54 47.50 -30.95
CA LYS A 435 48.19 48.59 -31.76
C LYS A 435 48.92 48.35 -33.13
N ALA A 436 48.45 49.13 -34.13
CA ALA A 436 49.17 50.03 -35.08
C ALA A 436 49.92 49.58 -36.38
N GLN A 437 49.54 50.27 -37.48
CA GLN A 437 50.31 50.76 -38.66
C GLN A 437 50.96 49.82 -39.72
N ALA A 438 50.58 50.04 -40.99
CA ALA A 438 51.41 50.29 -42.21
C ALA A 438 52.59 49.36 -42.61
N ASN A 439 52.99 49.21 -43.87
CA ASN A 439 52.83 50.05 -45.08
C ASN A 439 53.27 49.23 -46.33
N ASN A 440 53.11 49.80 -47.53
CA ASN A 440 53.70 49.36 -48.81
C ASN A 440 53.25 47.98 -49.36
N GLY A 441 53.22 47.73 -50.67
CA GLY A 441 53.47 48.63 -51.79
C GLY A 441 54.35 48.03 -52.89
N ASP A 442 53.86 48.16 -54.13
CA ASP A 442 54.61 48.31 -55.39
C ASP A 442 54.83 47.08 -56.31
N THR A 443 55.03 47.44 -57.59
CA THR A 443 55.56 46.72 -58.75
C THR A 443 54.59 46.07 -59.77
N THR A 444 54.44 46.77 -60.92
CA THR A 444 54.60 46.25 -62.31
C THR A 444 53.57 45.23 -62.88
N THR A 445 53.26 45.10 -64.19
CA THR A 445 53.69 45.75 -65.46
C THR A 445 52.76 45.36 -66.64
N ARG A 446 52.70 46.24 -67.67
CA ARG A 446 52.62 45.99 -69.14
C ARG A 446 51.45 45.22 -69.84
N ASP A 447 51.26 45.67 -71.09
CA ASP A 447 50.73 45.03 -72.31
C ASP A 447 49.26 44.57 -72.34
N SER A 448 48.48 44.55 -73.43
CA SER A 448 48.39 45.21 -74.78
C SER A 448 47.54 44.27 -75.68
N ILE A 449 46.99 44.77 -76.82
CA ILE A 449 46.31 44.01 -77.93
C ILE A 449 44.83 43.61 -77.59
N ASP A 450 43.73 44.13 -78.16
CA ASP A 450 43.26 44.37 -79.57
C ASP A 450 42.68 43.08 -80.24
N ILE A 451 41.69 43.04 -81.16
CA ILE A 451 41.66 43.49 -82.59
C ILE A 451 40.20 43.39 -83.18
N GLN A 452 39.65 44.47 -83.81
CA GLN A 452 38.63 44.52 -84.92
C GLN A 452 37.14 44.08 -84.67
N THR A 453 36.11 44.52 -85.42
CA THR A 453 36.01 44.83 -86.87
C THR A 453 35.22 46.12 -87.26
N ASP A 454 34.18 46.03 -88.12
CA ASP A 454 34.01 46.84 -89.36
C ASP A 454 32.54 46.97 -89.86
N SER A 455 32.12 47.77 -90.87
CA SER A 455 32.57 49.03 -91.54
C SER A 455 31.57 49.42 -92.68
N ALA A 456 31.86 50.50 -93.44
CA ALA A 456 31.24 50.95 -94.73
C ALA A 456 29.82 51.60 -94.70
N GLU A 457 29.42 52.60 -95.52
CA GLU A 457 30.08 53.44 -96.56
C GLU A 457 29.18 54.65 -97.04
N ILE A 458 29.76 55.86 -97.29
CA ILE A 458 29.61 56.74 -98.51
C ILE A 458 28.23 57.41 -98.90
N PRO A 459 28.13 58.62 -99.55
CA PRO A 459 29.04 59.80 -99.66
C PRO A 459 28.42 61.25 -99.81
N SER A 460 29.31 62.27 -99.73
CA SER A 460 29.43 63.50 -100.58
C SER A 460 28.35 64.63 -100.72
N SER A 461 28.74 65.89 -100.35
CA SER A 461 29.02 67.05 -101.26
C SER A 461 28.43 68.47 -100.94
N SER A 462 29.35 69.48 -100.98
CA SER A 462 29.23 70.90 -101.48
C SER A 462 28.53 72.09 -100.73
N LEU A 463 29.39 73.08 -100.36
CA LEU A 463 29.38 74.56 -100.70
C LEU A 463 28.62 75.69 -99.91
N SER A 464 29.43 76.63 -99.34
CA SER A 464 29.42 78.14 -99.47
C SER A 464 28.99 79.12 -98.33
N SER A 465 29.89 80.11 -98.03
CA SER A 465 29.80 81.61 -97.87
C SER A 465 29.15 82.44 -96.70
N GLN A 466 29.96 83.20 -95.91
CA GLN A 466 29.87 84.66 -95.51
C GLN A 466 28.56 85.30 -94.98
N ASP A 467 28.42 86.27 -94.01
CA ASP A 467 29.23 87.38 -93.40
C ASP A 467 28.55 88.00 -92.12
N SER A 468 29.28 88.81 -91.30
CA SER A 468 28.89 90.05 -90.50
C SER A 468 27.60 90.11 -89.60
N ASP A 469 27.31 91.05 -88.65
CA ASP A 469 28.07 92.09 -87.90
C ASP A 469 27.37 92.61 -86.59
N GLU A 470 28.22 93.04 -85.64
CA GLU A 470 28.15 94.20 -84.71
C GLU A 470 26.97 94.60 -83.74
N ASN A 471 27.36 94.84 -82.47
CA ASN A 471 27.13 96.02 -81.58
C ASN A 471 25.69 96.51 -81.18
N MET A 472 25.46 97.19 -80.03
CA MET A 472 26.26 97.45 -78.80
C MET A 472 25.32 97.79 -77.62
N ALA A 473 25.83 97.71 -76.38
CA ALA A 473 25.54 98.62 -75.25
C ALA A 473 24.11 98.67 -74.64
N LYS A 474 23.90 98.94 -73.33
CA LYS A 474 24.78 99.12 -72.15
C LYS A 474 23.92 99.05 -70.88
N ASN A 475 24.51 98.61 -69.76
CA ASN A 475 24.31 99.05 -68.36
C ASN A 475 22.85 99.28 -67.86
N LEU A 476 22.34 98.68 -66.78
CA LEU A 476 22.94 97.88 -65.67
C LEU A 476 21.81 96.95 -65.10
N SER A 477 21.73 96.42 -63.88
CA SER A 477 22.33 96.75 -62.57
C SER A 477 22.45 95.54 -61.64
N ASP A 478 23.38 95.67 -60.68
CA ASP A 478 23.80 94.66 -59.71
C ASP A 478 23.05 94.68 -58.36
N PRO A 479 23.20 93.62 -57.52
CA PRO A 479 22.20 93.18 -56.54
C PRO A 479 22.76 93.11 -55.09
N ILE A 480 22.10 92.31 -54.23
CA ILE A 480 22.61 91.42 -53.14
C ILE A 480 21.53 91.35 -52.03
N ASP A 481 20.86 90.21 -51.76
CA ASP A 481 21.30 89.00 -51.02
C ASP A 481 21.68 89.28 -49.54
N ILE A 482 21.47 88.42 -48.53
CA ILE A 482 21.26 86.96 -48.52
C ILE A 482 20.65 86.51 -47.16
N LYS A 483 20.35 85.20 -47.02
CA LYS A 483 20.12 84.41 -45.77
C LYS A 483 18.71 84.41 -45.16
N GLU A 484 17.92 83.34 -45.35
CA GLU A 484 17.97 81.98 -44.72
C GLU A 484 17.25 81.94 -43.36
N ALA A 485 16.46 80.91 -42.98
CA ALA A 485 16.00 79.70 -43.67
C ALA A 485 14.83 79.02 -42.88
N ARG A 486 14.02 78.18 -43.57
CA ARG A 486 13.55 76.80 -43.19
C ARG A 486 12.93 76.55 -41.77
N THR A 487 11.93 75.68 -41.52
CA THR A 487 11.28 74.57 -42.28
C THR A 487 10.05 74.01 -41.51
N LEU A 488 9.16 73.27 -42.21
CA LEU A 488 8.23 72.17 -41.77
C LEU A 488 7.37 72.39 -40.49
N ASN A 489 6.04 72.26 -40.48
CA ASN A 489 5.13 71.21 -40.97
C ASN A 489 5.35 69.82 -40.34
N LEU A 490 4.56 69.51 -39.29
CA LEU A 490 4.65 68.30 -38.46
C LEU A 490 3.44 67.35 -38.62
N SER A 491 2.49 67.66 -39.52
CA SER A 491 1.18 67.00 -39.57
C SER A 491 1.13 65.68 -40.34
N GLN A 492 2.22 65.28 -41.00
CA GLN A 492 2.25 64.07 -41.86
C GLN A 492 2.98 62.86 -41.24
N TRP A 493 3.42 62.94 -39.97
CA TRP A 493 4.13 61.83 -39.31
C TRP A 493 3.23 60.97 -38.41
N LEU A 494 2.17 61.53 -37.83
CA LEU A 494 1.29 60.83 -36.88
C LEU A 494 0.34 59.80 -37.53
N GLU A 495 0.16 59.84 -38.85
CA GLU A 495 -0.82 59.00 -39.55
C GLU A 495 -0.27 57.65 -40.04
N GLN A 496 1.06 57.44 -39.99
CA GLN A 496 1.68 56.15 -40.38
C GLN A 496 1.84 55.16 -39.23
N GLU A 497 1.98 55.61 -37.98
CA GLU A 497 2.38 54.72 -36.89
C GLU A 497 1.22 53.98 -36.18
N LEU A 498 -0.03 54.37 -36.47
CA LEU A 498 -1.24 53.63 -36.08
C LEU A 498 -1.47 52.33 -36.89
N LYS A 499 -0.66 52.05 -37.93
CA LYS A 499 -0.80 50.85 -38.78
C LYS A 499 0.10 49.65 -38.41
N LYS A 500 0.90 49.72 -37.33
CA LYS A 500 1.87 48.66 -36.98
C LYS A 500 1.54 47.80 -35.75
N GLN A 501 0.44 48.03 -35.04
CA GLN A 501 0.01 47.13 -33.94
C GLN A 501 -1.28 46.39 -34.26
N GLY A 502 -1.15 45.39 -35.14
CA GLY A 502 -2.24 44.54 -35.60
C GLY A 502 -1.77 43.19 -36.12
N ASN A 503 -0.94 42.47 -35.34
CA ASN A 503 -0.72 41.02 -35.48
C ASN A 503 0.16 40.45 -34.34
N ARG A 504 -0.46 40.10 -33.21
CA ARG A 504 -0.16 38.93 -32.36
C ARG A 504 -1.14 38.86 -31.19
#